data_AF-A0A7S2MI77-F1
#
_entry.id   AF-A0A7S2MI77-F1
#
_cell.length_a   1.000
_cell.length_b   1.000
_cell.length_c   1.000
_cell.angle_alpha   90.00
_cell.angle_beta   90.00
_cell.angle_gamma   90.00
#
_symmetry.space_group_name_H-M   'P 1'
#
loop_
_entity.id
_entity.type
_entity.pdbx_description
1 polymer ?
#
loop_
_entity_poly.entity_id
_entity_poly.type
_entity_poly.pdbx_seq_one_letter_code
_entity_poly.pdbx_strand_id
1 'polypeptide(L)'
;DMFIKLLKECSDDGWDMGHITHTLTNRRWKEKVVAYVESHDQAIVGDKTIAFWLMDAEMYTGMSLVQTPQPSMCVDRGLALHKMIRLLVLGLGGEGYLNFMGNEFGHPEWIDFPTEKNGGSYQHCRRRWDLADSDHLRYKFFQAFDILMQAAENRFEWMGSDHQYVTLKNE
;
A
#
# COMPACT_ATOMS: atom_id res chain seq x y z
N ASP A 1 -0.57 -4.58 -10.37
CA ASP A 1 -1.48 -5.60 -10.94
C ASP A 1 -1.73 -6.81 -10.05
N MET A 2 -0.71 -7.57 -9.65
CA MET A 2 -0.90 -8.80 -8.85
C MET A 2 -1.76 -8.59 -7.60
N PHE A 3 -1.40 -7.64 -6.72
CA PHE A 3 -2.16 -7.38 -5.49
C PHE A 3 -3.58 -6.88 -5.76
N ILE A 4 -3.79 -6.09 -6.82
CA ILE A 4 -5.14 -5.64 -7.22
C ILE A 4 -5.99 -6.84 -7.61
N LYS A 5 -5.43 -7.77 -8.41
CA LYS A 5 -6.12 -9.01 -8.79
C LYS A 5 -6.47 -9.85 -7.56
N LEU A 6 -5.52 -10.05 -6.65
CA LEU A 6 -5.74 -10.78 -5.40
C LEU A 6 -6.85 -10.15 -4.55
N LEU A 7 -6.84 -8.81 -4.40
CA LEU A 7 -7.84 -8.09 -3.60
C LEU A 7 -9.23 -8.05 -4.26
N LYS A 8 -9.28 -8.15 -5.59
CA LYS A 8 -10.53 -8.09 -6.36
C LYS A 8 -11.19 -9.45 -6.54
N GLU A 9 -10.40 -10.50 -6.73
CA GLU A 9 -10.87 -11.80 -7.23
C GLU A 9 -10.74 -12.93 -6.21
N CYS A 10 -9.96 -12.75 -5.13
CA CYS A 10 -9.64 -13.82 -4.19
C CYS A 10 -10.00 -13.42 -2.75
N SER A 11 -10.52 -14.37 -1.97
CA SER A 11 -10.53 -14.28 -0.51
C SER A 11 -9.11 -14.43 0.04
N ASP A 12 -8.86 -13.96 1.26
CA ASP A 12 -7.54 -14.03 1.91
C ASP A 12 -6.97 -15.44 1.94
N ASP A 13 -7.80 -16.43 2.30
CA ASP A 13 -7.40 -17.84 2.35
C ASP A 13 -7.06 -18.44 0.97
N GLY A 14 -7.47 -17.76 -0.11
CA GLY A 14 -7.22 -18.17 -1.49
C GLY A 14 -5.95 -17.56 -2.09
N TRP A 15 -5.15 -16.83 -1.31
CA TRP A 15 -3.93 -16.23 -1.81
C TRP A 15 -2.83 -17.28 -1.97
N ASP A 16 -2.37 -17.46 -3.21
CA ASP A 16 -1.24 -18.33 -3.53
C ASP A 16 0.09 -17.63 -3.18
N MET A 17 0.70 -18.05 -2.07
CA MET A 17 1.99 -17.53 -1.61
C MET A 17 3.13 -17.84 -2.59
N GLY A 18 3.06 -18.98 -3.29
CA GLY A 18 4.00 -19.35 -4.36
C GLY A 18 3.91 -18.37 -5.54
N HIS A 19 2.69 -18.03 -5.96
CA HIS A 19 2.46 -17.03 -7.00
C HIS A 19 2.95 -15.63 -6.59
N ILE A 20 2.70 -15.22 -5.35
CA ILE A 20 3.14 -13.92 -4.82
C ILE A 20 4.68 -13.85 -4.83
N THR A 21 5.34 -14.85 -4.24
CA THR A 21 6.80 -14.89 -4.18
C THR A 21 7.42 -15.01 -5.56
N HIS A 22 6.84 -15.81 -6.46
CA HIS A 22 7.31 -15.89 -7.84
C HIS A 22 7.20 -14.55 -8.56
N THR A 23 6.06 -13.87 -8.49
CA THR A 23 5.88 -12.57 -9.15
C THR A 23 6.86 -11.51 -8.63
N LEU A 24 7.15 -11.48 -7.33
CA LEU A 24 8.10 -10.53 -6.74
C LEU A 24 9.56 -10.84 -7.09
N THR A 25 9.91 -12.11 -7.28
CA THR A 25 11.30 -12.55 -7.50
C THR A 25 11.64 -12.86 -8.97
N ASN A 26 10.64 -12.95 -9.85
CA ASN A 26 10.82 -13.26 -11.27
C ASN A 26 11.36 -12.03 -12.04
N ARG A 27 12.67 -11.78 -11.87
CA ARG A 27 13.38 -10.61 -12.37
C ARG A 27 14.66 -11.06 -13.08
N ARG A 28 15.15 -10.27 -14.05
CA ARG A 28 16.36 -10.63 -14.79
C ARG A 28 17.60 -10.38 -13.92
N TRP A 29 18.46 -11.39 -13.81
CA TRP A 29 19.73 -11.27 -13.10
C TRP A 29 20.58 -10.14 -13.72
N LYS A 30 21.17 -9.30 -12.86
CA LYS A 30 21.96 -8.08 -13.21
C LYS A 30 21.18 -6.91 -13.82
N GLU A 31 19.86 -6.96 -13.85
CA GLU A 31 19.03 -5.81 -14.22
C GLU A 31 18.32 -5.30 -12.97
N LYS A 32 18.71 -4.11 -12.50
CA LYS A 32 18.13 -3.51 -11.29
C LYS A 32 16.69 -3.08 -11.56
N VAL A 33 15.79 -3.43 -10.64
CA VAL A 33 14.36 -3.14 -10.71
C VAL A 33 13.94 -2.26 -9.54
N VAL A 34 13.14 -1.24 -9.81
CA VAL A 34 12.45 -0.46 -8.78
C VAL A 34 11.07 -1.07 -8.55
N ALA A 35 10.86 -1.59 -7.34
CA ALA A 35 9.60 -2.18 -6.93
C ALA A 35 8.67 -1.14 -6.30
N TYR A 36 7.38 -1.32 -6.51
CA TYR A 36 6.33 -0.52 -5.88
C TYR A 36 5.06 -1.34 -5.77
N VAL A 37 4.24 -1.01 -4.77
CA VAL A 37 2.98 -1.71 -4.50
C VAL A 37 1.88 -1.24 -5.44
N GLU A 38 1.80 0.08 -5.61
CA GLU A 38 0.79 0.80 -6.39
C GLU A 38 1.45 2.06 -6.96
N SER A 39 1.02 2.46 -8.15
CA SER A 39 1.56 3.62 -8.87
C SER A 39 0.62 4.83 -8.77
N HIS A 40 0.99 5.89 -9.47
CA HIS A 40 0.14 7.07 -9.61
C HIS A 40 -1.13 6.80 -10.40
N ASP A 41 -1.13 5.85 -11.35
CA ASP A 41 -2.32 5.53 -12.16
C ASP A 41 -3.45 4.96 -11.28
N GLN A 42 -3.11 4.09 -10.32
CA GLN A 42 -4.08 3.55 -9.35
C GLN A 42 -4.66 4.62 -8.41
N ALA A 43 -3.95 5.75 -8.27
CA ALA A 43 -4.41 6.86 -7.44
C ALA A 43 -5.32 7.82 -8.20
N ILE A 44 -5.44 7.73 -9.54
CA ILE A 44 -6.26 8.62 -10.36
C ILE A 44 -7.72 8.10 -10.41
N VAL A 45 -8.66 9.01 -10.64
CA VAL A 45 -10.09 8.71 -10.81
C VAL A 45 -10.31 7.56 -11.79
N GLY A 46 -11.08 6.55 -11.35
CA GLY A 46 -11.38 5.35 -12.13
C GLY A 46 -10.66 4.09 -11.66
N ASP A 47 -9.70 4.21 -10.74
CA ASP A 47 -9.09 3.07 -10.05
C ASP A 47 -9.11 3.27 -8.52
N LYS A 48 -8.68 2.26 -7.76
CA LYS A 48 -8.65 2.27 -6.30
C LYS A 48 -7.22 2.04 -5.80
N THR A 49 -6.82 2.82 -4.81
CA THR A 49 -5.59 2.58 -4.04
C THR A 49 -5.69 1.26 -3.26
N ILE A 50 -4.56 0.70 -2.84
CA ILE A 50 -4.55 -0.53 -2.01
C ILE A 50 -5.29 -0.29 -0.69
N ALA A 51 -5.13 0.88 -0.08
CA ALA A 51 -5.88 1.24 1.13
C ALA A 51 -7.40 1.19 0.87
N PHE A 52 -7.85 1.71 -0.27
CA PHE A 52 -9.27 1.71 -0.62
C PHE A 52 -9.79 0.33 -1.06
N TRP A 53 -8.98 -0.51 -1.69
CA TRP A 53 -9.31 -1.92 -1.92
C TRP A 53 -9.50 -2.70 -0.61
N LEU A 54 -8.71 -2.38 0.41
CA LEU A 54 -8.71 -3.10 1.69
C LEU A 54 -9.84 -2.69 2.63
N MET A 55 -10.23 -1.41 2.62
CA MET A 55 -11.13 -0.84 3.63
C MET A 55 -12.37 -0.17 3.04
N ASP A 56 -12.35 0.19 1.75
CA ASP A 56 -13.45 0.82 1.02
C ASP A 56 -14.17 1.92 1.81
N ALA A 57 -15.50 1.93 1.87
CA ALA A 57 -16.28 2.95 2.56
C ALA A 57 -16.00 3.03 4.07
N GLU A 58 -15.45 1.98 4.69
CA GLU A 58 -15.15 1.98 6.12
C GLU A 58 -13.97 2.89 6.49
N MET A 59 -13.17 3.34 5.50
CA MET A 59 -12.15 4.36 5.74
C MET A 59 -12.74 5.67 6.26
N TYR A 60 -13.99 6.01 5.89
CA TYR A 60 -14.61 7.28 6.28
C TYR A 60 -15.17 7.27 7.71
N THR A 61 -15.45 6.08 8.26
CA THR A 61 -16.13 5.94 9.56
C THR A 61 -15.32 5.16 10.59
N GLY A 62 -14.34 4.36 10.17
CA GLY A 62 -13.55 3.49 11.05
C GLY A 62 -12.12 3.96 11.33
N MET A 63 -11.66 5.06 10.72
CA MET A 63 -10.29 5.57 10.89
C MET A 63 -10.08 6.39 12.17
N SER A 64 -11.14 6.68 12.94
CA SER A 64 -11.04 7.37 14.22
C SER A 64 -10.58 6.45 15.36
N LEU A 65 -9.77 6.98 16.27
CA LEU A 65 -9.36 6.31 17.51
C LEU A 65 -10.31 6.55 18.68
N VAL A 66 -11.17 7.56 18.59
CA VAL A 66 -12.05 8.00 19.69
C VAL A 66 -13.49 7.51 19.52
N GLN A 67 -13.81 6.91 18.38
CA GLN A 67 -15.17 6.49 18.04
C GLN A 67 -15.51 5.17 18.73
N THR A 68 -16.73 5.09 19.27
CA THR A 68 -17.29 3.90 19.93
C THR A 68 -18.62 3.54 19.24
N PRO A 69 -18.85 2.26 18.86
CA PRO A 69 -18.02 1.09 19.10
C PRO A 69 -16.68 1.11 18.34
N GLN A 70 -15.74 0.29 18.84
CA GLN A 70 -14.39 0.06 18.30
C GLN A 70 -14.42 -0.33 16.81
N PRO A 71 -13.29 -0.16 16.07
CA PRO A 71 -13.27 -0.30 14.62
C PRO A 71 -13.76 -1.67 14.17
N SER A 72 -14.32 -1.68 12.96
CA SER A 72 -14.66 -2.91 12.26
C SER A 72 -13.40 -3.73 11.96
N MET A 73 -13.55 -5.06 11.96
CA MET A 73 -12.52 -6.01 11.57
C MET A 73 -11.93 -5.70 10.18
N CYS A 74 -12.69 -5.04 9.31
CA CYS A 74 -12.24 -4.60 7.98
C CYS A 74 -11.09 -3.59 8.08
N VAL A 75 -11.20 -2.58 8.96
CA VAL A 75 -10.17 -1.56 9.15
C VAL A 75 -8.92 -2.16 9.77
N ASP A 76 -9.05 -3.01 10.78
CA ASP A 76 -7.89 -3.67 11.39
C ASP A 76 -7.16 -4.59 10.40
N ARG A 77 -7.92 -5.37 9.61
CA ARG A 77 -7.39 -6.16 8.49
C ARG A 77 -6.68 -5.28 7.46
N GLY A 78 -7.30 -4.19 7.04
CA GLY A 78 -6.72 -3.26 6.08
C GLY A 78 -5.45 -2.61 6.58
N LEU A 79 -5.40 -2.24 7.87
CA LEU A 79 -4.20 -1.73 8.52
C LEU A 79 -3.05 -2.74 8.45
N ALA A 80 -3.32 -4.00 8.79
CA ALA A 80 -2.32 -5.05 8.78
C ALA A 80 -1.83 -5.37 7.36
N LEU A 81 -2.74 -5.67 6.43
CA LEU A 81 -2.39 -6.09 5.08
C LEU A 81 -1.68 -5.00 4.29
N HIS A 82 -2.07 -3.73 4.42
CA HIS A 82 -1.38 -2.63 3.74
C HIS A 82 0.10 -2.57 4.14
N LYS A 83 0.40 -2.71 5.45
CA LYS A 83 1.78 -2.75 5.96
C LYS A 83 2.53 -3.98 5.47
N MET A 84 1.89 -5.16 5.54
CA MET A 84 2.51 -6.43 5.11
C MET A 84 2.84 -6.43 3.61
N ILE A 85 1.92 -5.98 2.76
CA ILE A 85 2.11 -5.88 1.31
C ILE A 85 3.30 -4.96 0.98
N ARG A 86 3.36 -3.78 1.61
CA ARG A 86 4.46 -2.82 1.40
C ARG A 86 5.81 -3.39 1.81
N LEU A 87 5.88 -3.99 3.00
CA LEU A 87 7.11 -4.62 3.48
C LEU A 87 7.55 -5.78 2.59
N LEU A 88 6.61 -6.61 2.13
CA LEU A 88 6.91 -7.74 1.25
C LEU A 88 7.48 -7.26 -0.10
N VAL A 89 6.87 -6.22 -0.68
CA VAL A 89 7.36 -5.62 -1.93
C VAL A 89 8.73 -4.99 -1.76
N LEU A 90 8.95 -4.26 -0.66
CA LEU A 90 10.26 -3.65 -0.37
C LEU A 90 11.34 -4.71 -0.09
N GLY A 91 11.00 -5.81 0.57
CA GLY A 91 11.95 -6.88 0.90
C GLY A 91 12.25 -7.84 -0.24
N LEU A 92 11.28 -8.12 -1.14
CA LEU A 92 11.43 -9.14 -2.18
C LEU A 92 11.47 -8.59 -3.61
N GLY A 93 10.87 -7.44 -3.87
CA GLY A 93 10.49 -7.03 -5.22
C GLY A 93 11.57 -6.36 -6.06
N GLY A 94 12.67 -5.87 -5.46
CA GLY A 94 13.52 -4.89 -6.14
C GLY A 94 14.89 -4.64 -5.50
N GLU A 95 15.71 -3.91 -6.25
CA GLU A 95 16.95 -3.24 -5.78
C GLU A 95 16.68 -1.76 -5.45
N GLY A 96 15.42 -1.34 -5.52
CA GLY A 96 14.95 -0.02 -5.14
C GLY A 96 13.46 -0.05 -4.87
N TYR A 97 12.98 0.92 -4.11
CA TYR A 97 11.58 1.04 -3.74
C TYR A 97 11.03 2.40 -4.17
N LEU A 98 9.80 2.41 -4.69
CA LEU A 98 9.07 3.61 -5.06
C LEU A 98 7.74 3.65 -4.34
N ASN A 99 7.36 4.85 -3.90
CA ASN A 99 6.05 5.14 -3.33
C ASN A 99 5.52 6.45 -3.92
N PHE A 100 4.26 6.44 -4.34
CA PHE A 100 3.57 7.64 -4.79
C PHE A 100 2.95 8.40 -3.61
N MET A 101 3.03 9.74 -3.65
CA MET A 101 2.67 10.60 -2.52
C MET A 101 1.27 10.35 -1.96
N GLY A 102 1.18 10.17 -0.65
CA GLY A 102 -0.05 9.85 0.07
C GLY A 102 -0.25 8.36 0.33
N ASN A 103 0.29 7.49 -0.51
CA ASN A 103 0.07 6.05 -0.37
C ASN A 103 0.82 5.50 0.86
N GLU A 104 1.90 6.16 1.30
CA GLU A 104 2.65 5.82 2.52
C GLU A 104 1.80 5.83 3.79
N PHE A 105 0.77 6.68 3.84
CA PHE A 105 -0.17 6.71 4.94
C PHE A 105 -1.56 6.20 4.56
N GLY A 106 -1.72 5.54 3.40
CA GLY A 106 -3.01 5.04 2.93
C GLY A 106 -4.03 6.17 2.71
N HIS A 107 -3.62 7.22 2.00
CA HIS A 107 -4.50 8.36 1.66
C HIS A 107 -5.84 7.86 1.08
N PRO A 108 -6.99 8.31 1.61
CA PRO A 108 -8.31 7.88 1.13
C PRO A 108 -8.65 8.51 -0.23
N GLU A 109 -9.81 8.17 -0.79
CA GLU A 109 -10.30 8.74 -2.05
C GLU A 109 -9.33 8.51 -3.23
N TRP A 110 -9.42 9.37 -4.26
CA TRP A 110 -8.63 9.34 -5.48
C TRP A 110 -8.14 10.76 -5.83
N ILE A 111 -7.26 10.86 -6.82
CA ILE A 111 -6.83 12.09 -7.49
C ILE A 111 -7.74 12.32 -8.68
N ASP A 112 -8.34 13.50 -8.76
CA ASP A 112 -9.02 13.95 -9.96
C ASP A 112 -8.56 15.37 -10.28
N PHE A 113 -8.09 15.58 -11.51
CA PHE A 113 -7.63 16.88 -11.97
C PHE A 113 -8.82 17.72 -12.44
N PRO A 114 -8.75 19.06 -12.37
CA PRO A 114 -9.80 19.93 -12.91
C PRO A 114 -10.03 19.65 -14.40
N THR A 115 -11.24 19.26 -14.75
CA THR A 115 -11.68 19.02 -16.14
C THR A 115 -13.07 19.60 -16.36
N GLU A 116 -13.51 19.73 -17.61
CA GLU A 116 -14.90 20.13 -17.87
C GLU A 116 -15.92 19.15 -17.27
N LYS A 117 -15.58 17.85 -17.22
CA LYS A 117 -16.46 16.79 -16.70
C LYS A 117 -16.77 16.91 -15.21
N ASN A 118 -15.85 17.50 -14.44
CA ASN A 118 -16.02 17.75 -13.00
C ASN A 118 -16.21 19.24 -12.67
N GLY A 119 -16.55 20.06 -13.68
CA GLY A 119 -16.80 21.49 -13.49
C GLY A 119 -15.55 22.29 -13.09
N GLY A 120 -14.35 21.82 -13.43
CA GLY A 120 -13.09 22.45 -13.05
C GLY A 120 -12.78 22.31 -11.56
N SER A 121 -13.28 21.26 -10.91
CA SER A 121 -13.13 21.05 -9.47
C SER A 121 -11.69 20.70 -9.07
N TYR A 122 -11.22 21.31 -7.99
CA TYR A 122 -9.93 20.99 -7.34
C TYR A 122 -10.10 20.12 -6.09
N GLN A 123 -11.32 19.69 -5.78
CA GLN A 123 -11.64 18.99 -4.52
C GLN A 123 -10.79 17.73 -4.29
N HIS A 124 -10.52 16.97 -5.35
CA HIS A 124 -9.69 15.75 -5.32
C HIS A 124 -8.29 15.97 -5.91
N CYS A 125 -7.98 17.19 -6.40
CA CYS A 125 -6.64 17.56 -6.90
C CYS A 125 -5.73 18.01 -5.75
N ARG A 126 -5.65 17.21 -4.68
CA ARG A 126 -4.90 17.55 -3.45
C ARG A 126 -4.42 16.31 -2.71
N ARG A 127 -3.62 16.56 -1.67
CA ARG A 127 -3.23 15.57 -0.65
C ARG A 127 -3.64 16.09 0.73
N ARG A 128 -4.21 15.21 1.55
CA ARG A 128 -4.67 15.45 2.92
C ARG A 128 -3.61 15.03 3.93
N TRP A 129 -2.52 15.78 4.00
CA TRP A 129 -1.43 15.53 4.95
C TRP A 129 -1.90 15.58 6.41
N ASP A 130 -2.92 16.42 6.67
CA ASP A 130 -3.57 16.55 7.97
C ASP A 130 -4.12 15.24 8.53
N LEU A 131 -4.45 14.26 7.67
CA LEU A 131 -4.93 12.96 8.12
C LEU A 131 -3.84 12.16 8.84
N ALA A 132 -2.61 12.19 8.30
CA ALA A 132 -1.47 11.48 8.86
C ALA A 132 -0.94 12.17 10.13
N ASP A 133 -0.99 13.50 10.15
CA ASP A 133 -0.57 14.32 11.31
C ASP A 133 -1.58 14.27 12.48
N SER A 134 -2.82 13.84 12.22
CA SER A 134 -3.89 13.83 13.23
C SER A 134 -3.75 12.71 14.24
N ASP A 135 -3.54 13.08 15.50
CA ASP A 135 -3.36 12.12 16.60
C ASP A 135 -4.56 11.23 16.90
N HIS A 136 -5.75 11.65 16.53
CA HIS A 136 -6.98 10.90 16.77
C HIS A 136 -7.37 10.00 15.59
N LEU A 137 -6.56 9.96 14.51
CA LEU A 137 -6.80 9.12 13.35
C LEU A 137 -5.75 8.01 13.21
N ARG A 138 -6.15 6.92 12.56
CA ARG A 138 -5.33 5.72 12.34
C ARG A 138 -4.28 5.88 11.22
N TYR A 139 -4.39 6.90 10.37
CA TYR A 139 -3.44 7.13 9.28
C TYR A 139 -1.99 7.26 9.76
N LYS A 140 -1.79 7.82 10.96
CA LYS A 140 -0.47 7.93 11.61
C LYS A 140 0.23 6.58 11.80
N PHE A 141 -0.52 5.47 11.92
CA PHE A 141 0.07 4.14 12.04
C PHE A 141 0.63 3.62 10.72
N PHE A 142 0.01 3.98 9.59
CA PHE A 142 0.58 3.68 8.27
C PHE A 142 1.87 4.46 8.07
N GLN A 143 1.85 5.76 8.33
CA GLN A 143 3.01 6.63 8.18
C GLN A 143 4.17 6.20 9.09
N ALA A 144 3.89 5.90 10.36
CA ALA A 144 4.91 5.44 11.29
C ALA A 144 5.56 4.12 10.84
N PHE A 145 4.76 3.19 10.29
CA PHE A 145 5.29 1.96 9.74
C PHE A 145 6.16 2.21 8.51
N ASP A 146 5.74 3.08 7.58
CA ASP A 146 6.53 3.41 6.39
C ASP A 146 7.88 4.04 6.76
N ILE A 147 7.90 4.97 7.72
CA ILE A 147 9.13 5.57 8.25
C ILE A 147 10.06 4.49 8.83
N LEU A 148 9.52 3.58 9.64
CA LEU A 148 10.31 2.49 10.23
C LEU A 148 10.81 1.50 9.18
N MET A 149 10.00 1.22 8.16
CA MET A 149 10.36 0.34 7.05
C MET A 149 11.54 0.93 6.26
N GLN A 150 11.49 2.21 5.90
CA GLN A 150 12.60 2.91 5.23
C GLN A 150 13.84 3.01 6.14
N ALA A 151 13.66 3.29 7.42
CA ALA A 151 14.77 3.37 8.38
C ALA A 151 15.46 2.01 8.56
N ALA A 152 14.71 0.91 8.54
CA ALA A 152 15.25 -0.43 8.59
C ALA A 152 16.05 -0.75 7.32
N GLU A 153 15.54 -0.41 6.13
CA GLU A 153 16.31 -0.58 4.89
C GLU A 153 17.58 0.26 4.88
N ASN A 154 17.54 1.52 5.31
CA ASN A 154 18.74 2.37 5.41
C ASN A 154 19.79 1.83 6.39
N ARG A 155 19.38 0.99 7.35
CA ARG A 155 20.27 0.40 8.35
C ARG A 155 20.85 -0.95 7.90
N PHE A 156 20.04 -1.77 7.25
CA PHE A 156 20.37 -3.16 6.93
C PHE A 156 20.68 -3.40 5.44
N GLU A 157 20.30 -2.45 4.58
CA GLU A 157 20.61 -2.39 3.15
C GLU A 157 20.26 -3.69 2.39
N TRP A 158 19.09 -4.29 2.68
CA TRP A 158 18.75 -5.59 2.10
C TRP A 158 18.36 -5.49 0.63
N MET A 159 17.87 -4.34 0.13
CA MET A 159 17.64 -4.17 -1.32
C MET A 159 18.95 -4.12 -2.11
N GLY A 160 20.06 -3.76 -1.47
CA GLY A 160 21.40 -3.79 -2.05
C GLY A 160 22.09 -5.15 -1.97
N SER A 161 21.48 -6.13 -1.30
CA SER A 161 22.07 -7.46 -1.09
C SER A 161 22.08 -8.29 -2.38
N ASP A 162 23.23 -8.87 -2.72
CA ASP A 162 23.35 -9.88 -3.79
C ASP A 162 22.69 -11.22 -3.40
N HIS A 163 22.32 -11.38 -2.12
CA HIS A 163 21.74 -12.61 -1.57
C HIS A 163 20.27 -12.42 -1.21
N GLN A 164 19.40 -13.14 -1.92
CA GLN A 164 17.98 -13.27 -1.64
C GLN A 164 17.59 -14.74 -1.72
N TYR A 165 17.02 -15.29 -0.65
CA TYR A 165 16.62 -16.71 -0.60
C TYR A 165 15.29 -16.88 0.12
N VAL A 166 14.29 -17.43 -0.57
CA VAL A 166 13.00 -17.80 -0.01
C VAL A 166 13.07 -19.27 0.42
N THR A 167 13.01 -19.52 1.73
CA THR A 167 13.20 -20.86 2.33
C THR A 167 11.97 -21.77 2.22
N LEU A 168 10.77 -21.19 2.13
CA LEU A 168 9.51 -21.92 1.97
C LEU A 168 8.80 -21.39 0.73
N LYS A 169 8.74 -22.19 -0.34
CA LYS A 169 8.15 -21.80 -1.63
C LYS A 169 6.90 -22.60 -1.99
N ASN A 170 6.52 -23.57 -1.16
CA ASN A 170 5.58 -24.63 -1.51
C ASN A 170 4.65 -24.89 -0.33
N GLU A 171 3.50 -24.23 -0.38
CA GLU A 171 2.21 -24.69 0.15
C GLU A 171 1.21 -24.64 -1.00
#